data_AF-A0A2E5S014-F1
#
_entry.id   AF-A0A2E5S014-F1
#
_cell.length_a   1.000
_cell.length_b   1.000
_cell.length_c   1.000
_cell.angle_alpha   90.00
_cell.angle_beta   90.00
_cell.angle_gamma   90.00
#
_symmetry.space_group_name_H-M   'P 1'
#
loop_
_entity.id
_entity.type
_entity.pdbx_description
1 polymer ?
#
loop_
_entity_poly.entity_id
_entity_poly.type
_entity_poly.pdbx_seq_one_letter_code
_entity_poly.pdbx_strand_id
1 'polypeptide(L)'
;MNPEQLREKLEEPGQSFRLGTVIQEVAADARSNPEVMASLEALLQECKDPEFWRTGARWGSTLFHTIVRVGNSRSMMLLLGFARSLPEDYPFGPVDLLGNILPLYGHIMIGPAKELVRSPSAAAEAVGLQSLCQLYLDGVVHGDNAEYLQNLIESFEGDSYLSQNIVELVQTSMYRVSLEEKESIDPDDVLVELGEL
;
A
#
# COMPACT_ATOMS: atom_id res chain seq x y z
N MET A 1 -5.28 11.37 -25.08
CA MET A 1 -5.89 12.45 -24.26
C MET A 1 -4.77 13.18 -23.58
N ASN A 2 -4.72 14.51 -23.66
CA ASN A 2 -3.65 15.28 -23.01
C ASN A 2 -3.93 15.45 -21.49
N PRO A 3 -2.97 15.93 -20.68
CA PRO A 3 -3.15 16.10 -19.23
C PRO A 3 -4.36 16.96 -18.84
N GLU A 4 -4.63 18.07 -19.54
CA GLU A 4 -5.72 18.99 -19.24
C GLU A 4 -7.10 18.32 -19.44
N GLN A 5 -7.29 17.68 -20.60
CA GLN A 5 -8.51 16.93 -20.91
C GLN A 5 -8.75 15.78 -19.92
N LEU A 6 -7.66 15.11 -19.50
CA LEU A 6 -7.73 14.02 -18.53
C LEU A 6 -8.16 14.54 -17.15
N ARG A 7 -7.59 15.67 -16.72
CA ARG A 7 -7.96 16.34 -15.48
C ARG A 7 -9.43 16.73 -15.47
N GLU A 8 -9.89 17.42 -16.52
CA GLU A 8 -11.29 17.80 -16.67
C GLU A 8 -12.20 16.56 -16.59
N LYS A 9 -11.87 15.50 -17.33
CA LYS A 9 -12.65 14.25 -17.32
C LYS A 9 -12.74 13.62 -15.93
N LEU A 10 -11.69 13.69 -15.12
CA LEU A 10 -11.65 13.09 -13.78
C LEU A 10 -12.20 14.01 -12.68
N GLU A 11 -12.19 15.33 -12.87
CA GLU A 11 -12.71 16.31 -11.90
C GLU A 11 -14.21 16.56 -12.06
N GLU A 12 -14.72 16.62 -13.30
CA GLU A 12 -16.15 16.84 -13.62
C GLU A 12 -17.11 15.92 -12.85
N PRO A 13 -16.85 14.60 -12.71
CA PRO A 13 -17.76 13.70 -12.03
C PRO A 13 -17.68 13.77 -10.51
N GLY A 14 -16.78 14.56 -9.92
CA GLY A 14 -16.19 14.28 -8.61
C GLY A 14 -17.11 14.36 -7.37
N GLN A 15 -18.42 14.56 -7.54
CA GLN A 15 -19.43 14.38 -6.49
C GLN A 15 -20.57 13.42 -6.88
N SER A 16 -20.43 12.70 -7.99
CA SER A 16 -21.43 11.80 -8.53
C SER A 16 -20.99 10.34 -8.41
N PHE A 17 -21.96 9.43 -8.33
CA PHE A 17 -21.74 7.98 -8.43
C PHE A 17 -20.99 7.56 -9.72
N ARG A 18 -20.83 8.48 -10.69
CA ARG A 18 -20.13 8.24 -11.95
C ARG A 18 -18.61 8.25 -11.80
N LEU A 19 -18.05 8.84 -10.73
CA LEU A 19 -16.60 8.95 -10.59
C LEU A 19 -15.90 7.58 -10.68
N GLY A 20 -16.46 6.56 -10.03
CA GLY A 20 -15.91 5.20 -10.12
C GLY A 20 -15.93 4.61 -11.54
N THR A 21 -16.96 4.93 -12.33
CA THR A 21 -17.05 4.52 -13.75
C THR A 21 -16.01 5.24 -14.59
N VAL A 22 -15.84 6.55 -14.37
CA VAL A 22 -14.86 7.36 -15.11
C VAL A 22 -13.42 6.95 -14.79
N ILE A 23 -13.12 6.70 -13.51
CA ILE A 23 -11.83 6.11 -13.09
C ILE A 23 -11.58 4.80 -13.83
N GLN A 24 -12.59 3.93 -13.92
CA GLN A 24 -12.47 2.64 -14.59
C GLN A 24 -12.25 2.79 -16.11
N GLU A 25 -12.93 3.73 -16.76
CA GLU A 25 -12.74 4.04 -18.18
C GLU A 25 -11.34 4.57 -18.46
N VAL A 26 -10.89 5.57 -17.69
CA VAL A 26 -9.55 6.17 -17.86
C VAL A 26 -8.47 5.14 -17.60
N ALA A 27 -8.62 4.33 -16.56
CA ALA A 27 -7.69 3.25 -16.27
C ALA A 27 -7.63 2.20 -17.39
N ALA A 28 -8.77 1.84 -17.98
CA ALA A 28 -8.83 0.91 -19.10
C ALA A 28 -8.16 1.47 -20.36
N ASP A 29 -8.38 2.74 -20.67
CA ASP A 29 -7.73 3.43 -21.79
C ASP A 29 -6.20 3.47 -21.57
N ALA A 30 -5.74 3.89 -20.39
CA ALA A 30 -4.32 3.95 -20.03
C ALA A 30 -3.58 2.60 -20.11
N ARG A 31 -4.26 1.45 -19.97
CA ARG A 31 -3.65 0.12 -20.16
C ARG A 31 -3.22 -0.12 -21.61
N SER A 32 -3.95 0.46 -22.56
CA SER A 32 -3.76 0.23 -24.00
C SER A 32 -3.20 1.44 -24.75
N ASN A 33 -3.26 2.62 -24.14
CA ASN A 33 -2.87 3.89 -24.73
C ASN A 33 -1.72 4.55 -23.95
N PRO A 34 -0.47 4.47 -24.45
CA PRO A 34 0.70 5.04 -23.79
C PRO A 34 0.62 6.55 -23.55
N GLU A 35 -0.10 7.31 -24.38
CA GLU A 35 -0.25 8.76 -24.22
C GLU A 35 -1.13 9.12 -23.02
N VAL A 36 -2.15 8.31 -22.74
CA VAL A 36 -3.02 8.49 -21.57
C VAL A 36 -2.24 8.16 -20.31
N MET A 37 -1.45 7.08 -20.32
CA MET A 37 -0.56 6.76 -19.20
C MET A 37 0.49 7.85 -18.97
N ALA A 38 1.10 8.40 -20.03
CA ALA A 38 2.02 9.52 -19.92
C ALA A 38 1.35 10.78 -19.35
N SER A 39 0.07 11.00 -19.65
CA SER A 39 -0.69 12.11 -19.09
C SER A 39 -0.97 11.93 -17.59
N LEU A 40 -1.29 10.71 -17.14
CA LEU A 40 -1.37 10.39 -15.71
C LEU A 40 -0.03 10.62 -14.99
N GLU A 41 1.08 10.21 -15.60
CA GLU A 41 2.44 10.42 -15.10
C GLU A 41 2.80 11.90 -14.95
N ALA A 42 2.39 12.73 -15.92
CA ALA A 42 2.61 14.17 -15.89
C ALA A 42 1.82 14.84 -14.76
N LEU A 43 0.53 14.51 -14.62
CA LEU A 43 -0.33 15.04 -13.56
C LEU A 43 0.13 14.63 -12.16
N LEU A 44 0.74 13.44 -12.03
CA LEU A 44 1.27 12.97 -10.75
C LEU A 44 2.43 13.83 -10.23
N GLN A 45 3.14 14.56 -11.11
CA GLN A 45 4.26 15.40 -10.67
C GLN A 45 3.81 16.53 -9.74
N GLU A 46 2.61 17.07 -9.93
CA GLU A 46 2.04 18.11 -9.06
C GLU A 46 1.90 17.60 -7.62
N CYS A 47 1.56 16.32 -7.46
CA CYS A 47 1.39 15.71 -6.15
C CYS A 47 2.72 15.61 -5.39
N LYS A 48 3.89 15.71 -6.01
CA LYS A 48 5.16 15.66 -5.28
C LYS A 48 5.37 16.86 -4.35
N ASP A 49 4.71 17.98 -4.61
CA ASP A 49 4.74 19.14 -3.73
C ASP A 49 3.89 18.86 -2.46
N PRO A 50 4.47 18.88 -1.25
CA PRO A 50 3.69 18.76 -0.02
C PRO A 50 2.56 19.78 0.10
N GLU A 51 2.76 21.02 -0.40
CA GLU A 51 1.79 22.10 -0.28
C GLU A 51 0.54 21.85 -1.15
N PHE A 52 0.70 21.13 -2.27
CA PHE A 52 -0.41 20.73 -3.14
C PHE A 52 -1.50 20.00 -2.35
N TRP A 53 -1.14 19.18 -1.36
CA TRP A 53 -2.09 18.37 -0.61
C TRP A 53 -3.01 19.17 0.31
N ARG A 54 -2.73 20.45 0.58
CA ARG A 54 -3.62 21.30 1.38
C ARG A 54 -4.92 21.64 0.67
N THR A 55 -4.88 21.77 -0.65
CA THR A 55 -6.05 22.16 -1.47
C THR A 55 -6.40 21.10 -2.52
N GLY A 56 -5.41 20.34 -2.97
CA GLY A 56 -5.50 19.33 -4.02
C GLY A 56 -5.74 17.89 -3.53
N ALA A 57 -5.94 17.64 -2.23
CA ALA A 57 -6.03 16.28 -1.68
C ALA A 57 -7.05 15.38 -2.40
N ARG A 58 -8.23 15.89 -2.73
CA ARG A 58 -9.27 15.14 -3.45
C ARG A 58 -8.84 14.79 -4.88
N TRP A 59 -8.20 15.73 -5.58
CA TRP A 59 -7.65 15.51 -6.91
C TRP A 59 -6.53 14.47 -6.87
N GLY A 60 -5.58 14.64 -5.95
CA GLY A 60 -4.50 13.67 -5.72
C GLY A 60 -5.04 12.27 -5.44
N SER A 61 -5.99 12.14 -4.51
CA SER A 61 -6.61 10.84 -4.21
C SER A 61 -7.27 10.21 -5.45
N THR A 62 -8.03 10.99 -6.23
CA THR A 62 -8.65 10.52 -7.49
C THR A 62 -7.60 10.03 -8.48
N LEU A 63 -6.50 10.76 -8.63
CA LEU A 63 -5.41 10.42 -9.52
C LEU A 63 -4.70 9.12 -9.11
N PHE A 64 -4.39 8.95 -7.82
CA PHE A 64 -3.77 7.73 -7.30
C PHE A 64 -4.68 6.51 -7.47
N HIS A 65 -5.97 6.65 -7.15
CA HIS A 65 -6.96 5.58 -7.39
C HIS A 65 -7.11 5.25 -8.89
N THR A 66 -6.96 6.23 -9.77
CA THR A 66 -6.95 6.00 -11.22
C THR A 66 -5.72 5.24 -11.66
N ILE A 67 -4.53 5.66 -11.21
CA ILE A 67 -3.26 5.00 -11.56
C ILE A 67 -3.25 3.55 -11.06
N VAL A 68 -3.61 3.29 -9.80
CA VAL A 68 -3.61 1.90 -9.30
C VAL A 68 -4.60 1.02 -10.05
N ARG A 69 -5.75 1.59 -10.47
CA ARG A 69 -6.74 0.85 -11.25
C ARG A 69 -6.24 0.45 -12.64
N VAL A 70 -5.22 1.11 -13.18
CA VAL A 70 -4.54 0.65 -14.41
C VAL A 70 -4.00 -0.77 -14.21
N GLY A 71 -3.46 -1.08 -13.02
CA GLY A 71 -3.19 -2.44 -12.59
C GLY A 71 -2.14 -3.19 -13.42
N ASN A 72 -1.16 -2.48 -13.96
CA ASN A 72 -0.05 -3.09 -14.71
C ASN A 72 1.30 -2.72 -14.08
N SER A 73 2.39 -3.32 -14.59
CA SER A 73 3.74 -3.08 -14.06
C SER A 73 4.15 -1.61 -14.16
N ARG A 74 3.71 -0.88 -15.19
CA ARG A 74 4.03 0.53 -15.37
C ARG A 74 3.37 1.40 -14.30
N SER A 75 2.08 1.17 -13.99
CA SER A 75 1.39 1.90 -12.93
C SER A 75 1.96 1.58 -11.54
N MET A 76 2.35 0.32 -11.32
CA MET A 76 3.03 -0.10 -10.09
C MET A 76 4.36 0.64 -9.92
N MET A 77 5.22 0.62 -10.94
CA MET A 77 6.52 1.28 -10.92
C MET A 77 6.39 2.79 -10.76
N LEU A 78 5.35 3.40 -11.32
CA LEU A 78 5.06 4.82 -11.13
C LEU A 78 4.76 5.16 -9.67
N LEU A 79 3.81 4.45 -9.04
CA LEU A 79 3.42 4.71 -7.65
C LEU A 79 4.54 4.34 -6.67
N LEU A 80 5.26 3.26 -6.92
CA LEU A 80 6.42 2.88 -6.12
C LEU A 80 7.56 3.91 -6.24
N GLY A 81 7.82 4.41 -7.46
CA GLY A 81 8.79 5.47 -7.69
C GLY A 81 8.40 6.76 -6.96
N PHE A 82 7.10 7.07 -6.91
CA PHE A 82 6.58 8.19 -6.12
C PHE A 82 6.84 7.98 -4.63
N ALA A 83 6.45 6.83 -4.07
CA ALA A 83 6.63 6.49 -2.65
C ALA A 83 8.11 6.54 -2.22
N ARG A 84 9.03 6.06 -3.06
CA ARG A 84 10.48 6.14 -2.79
C ARG A 84 11.03 7.56 -2.79
N SER A 85 10.35 8.49 -3.45
CA SER A 85 10.79 9.89 -3.60
C SER A 85 10.22 10.83 -2.52
N LEU A 86 9.42 10.31 -1.58
CA LEU A 86 8.79 11.14 -0.57
C LEU A 86 9.83 11.78 0.37
N PRO A 87 9.76 13.10 0.61
CA PRO A 87 10.56 13.75 1.65
C PRO A 87 10.14 13.27 3.05
N GLU A 88 10.99 13.48 4.04
CA GLU A 88 10.78 12.99 5.41
C GLU A 88 9.51 13.57 6.07
N ASP A 89 9.19 14.83 5.76
CA ASP A 89 8.09 15.63 6.32
C ASP A 89 6.82 15.62 5.44
N TYR A 90 6.67 14.59 4.60
CA TYR A 90 5.53 14.52 3.68
C TYR A 90 4.19 14.40 4.43
N PRO A 91 3.07 14.94 3.91
CA PRO A 91 1.82 14.95 4.66
C PRO A 91 1.28 13.54 4.95
N PHE A 92 0.65 13.37 6.11
CA PHE A 92 0.07 12.09 6.54
C PHE A 92 -0.92 11.49 5.53
N GLY A 93 -1.88 12.28 5.04
CA GLY A 93 -2.94 11.80 4.16
C GLY A 93 -2.46 11.01 2.92
N PRO A 94 -1.52 11.53 2.10
CA PRO A 94 -0.98 10.78 0.97
C PRO A 94 -0.08 9.60 1.36
N VAL A 95 0.59 9.64 2.51
CA VAL A 95 1.35 8.48 3.04
C VAL A 95 0.39 7.33 3.35
N ASP A 96 -0.66 7.59 4.13
CA ASP A 96 -1.70 6.62 4.47
C ASP A 96 -2.40 6.09 3.20
N LEU A 97 -2.72 6.99 2.25
CA LEU A 97 -3.29 6.59 0.96
C LEU A 97 -2.39 5.60 0.20
N LEU A 98 -1.08 5.86 0.13
CA LEU A 98 -0.13 4.99 -0.52
C LEU A 98 0.01 3.64 0.19
N GLY A 99 0.06 3.64 1.52
CA GLY A 99 0.08 2.43 2.34
C GLY A 99 -1.12 1.52 2.10
N ASN A 100 -2.28 2.09 1.75
CA ASN A 100 -3.50 1.34 1.40
C ASN A 100 -3.57 0.95 -0.09
N ILE A 101 -2.99 1.76 -0.99
CA ILE A 101 -3.09 1.55 -2.45
C ILE A 101 -2.05 0.56 -2.97
N LEU A 102 -0.81 0.64 -2.49
CA LEU A 102 0.27 -0.21 -2.99
C LEU A 102 0.01 -1.71 -2.78
N PRO A 103 -0.53 -2.18 -1.64
CA PRO A 103 -0.90 -3.58 -1.43
C PRO A 103 -1.82 -4.18 -2.49
N LEU A 104 -2.59 -3.37 -3.23
CA LEU A 104 -3.50 -3.84 -4.27
C LEU A 104 -2.79 -4.54 -5.44
N TYR A 105 -1.47 -4.38 -5.58
CA TYR A 105 -0.67 -5.15 -6.54
C TYR A 105 -0.31 -6.56 -6.04
N GLY A 106 -0.61 -6.90 -4.78
CA GLY A 106 -0.46 -8.23 -4.20
C GLY A 106 0.99 -8.64 -3.98
N HIS A 107 1.28 -9.93 -4.20
CA HIS A 107 2.55 -10.57 -3.79
C HIS A 107 3.80 -9.89 -4.37
N ILE A 108 3.71 -9.26 -5.55
CA ILE A 108 4.83 -8.54 -6.16
C ILE A 108 5.32 -7.35 -5.30
N MET A 109 4.48 -6.84 -4.39
CA MET A 109 4.80 -5.69 -3.55
C MET A 109 5.54 -6.03 -2.26
N ILE A 110 5.66 -7.31 -1.88
CA ILE A 110 6.37 -7.68 -0.64
C ILE A 110 7.82 -7.18 -0.68
N GLY A 111 8.56 -7.47 -1.75
CA GLY A 111 9.95 -7.03 -1.91
C GLY A 111 10.10 -5.51 -1.88
N PRO A 112 9.41 -4.76 -2.76
CA PRO A 112 9.42 -3.30 -2.74
C PRO A 112 8.99 -2.67 -1.42
N ALA A 113 8.03 -3.25 -0.70
CA ALA A 113 7.61 -2.74 0.60
C ALA A 113 8.70 -2.94 1.67
N LYS A 114 9.42 -4.07 1.66
CA LYS A 114 10.61 -4.27 2.50
C LYS A 114 11.73 -3.27 2.19
N GLU A 115 11.88 -2.85 0.94
CA GLU A 115 12.84 -1.81 0.57
C GLU A 115 12.40 -0.44 1.09
N LEU A 116 11.11 -0.12 1.01
CA LEU A 116 10.55 1.13 1.53
C LEU A 116 10.74 1.26 3.05
N VAL A 117 10.54 0.18 3.82
CA VAL A 117 10.81 0.14 5.26
C VAL A 117 12.26 0.50 5.61
N ARG A 118 13.21 0.24 4.71
CA ARG A 118 14.64 0.55 4.91
C ARG A 118 15.02 1.95 4.41
N SER A 119 14.04 2.75 3.99
CA SER A 119 14.25 4.10 3.50
C SER A 119 14.68 5.01 4.65
N PRO A 120 15.60 5.98 4.42
CA PRO A 120 15.88 7.02 5.40
C PRO A 120 14.74 8.05 5.54
N SER A 121 13.76 8.04 4.63
CA SER A 121 12.58 8.90 4.72
C SER A 121 11.50 8.23 5.54
N ALA A 122 11.14 8.85 6.67
CA ALA A 122 10.07 8.38 7.56
C ALA A 122 8.73 8.19 6.81
N ALA A 123 8.43 9.05 5.83
CA ALA A 123 7.24 8.91 4.99
C ALA A 123 7.27 7.61 4.17
N ALA A 124 8.39 7.35 3.50
CA ALA A 124 8.56 6.15 2.68
C ALA A 124 8.59 4.88 3.55
N GLU A 125 9.25 4.93 4.71
CA GLU A 125 9.27 3.86 5.70
C GLU A 125 7.85 3.50 6.16
N ALA A 126 7.05 4.50 6.54
CA ALA A 126 5.65 4.31 6.93
C ALA A 126 4.82 3.66 5.81
N VAL A 127 4.95 4.13 4.55
CA VAL A 127 4.29 3.48 3.40
C VAL A 127 4.68 2.00 3.32
N GLY A 128 5.96 1.67 3.47
CA GLY A 128 6.46 0.30 3.43
C GLY A 128 5.89 -0.58 4.54
N LEU A 129 5.91 -0.08 5.78
CA LEU A 129 5.38 -0.77 6.96
C LEU A 129 3.88 -1.03 6.81
N GLN A 130 3.10 0.00 6.51
CA GLN A 130 1.65 -0.09 6.30
C GLN A 130 1.34 -1.07 5.16
N SER A 131 2.11 -1.04 4.07
CA SER A 131 1.90 -1.96 2.95
C SER A 131 2.14 -3.42 3.35
N LEU A 132 3.19 -3.72 4.10
CA LEU A 132 3.46 -5.09 4.57
C LEU A 132 2.39 -5.57 5.54
N CYS A 133 1.95 -4.70 6.46
CA CYS A 133 0.87 -5.01 7.38
C CYS A 133 -0.43 -5.33 6.64
N GLN A 134 -0.82 -4.52 5.66
CA GLN A 134 -2.02 -4.77 4.86
C GLN A 134 -1.91 -6.07 4.06
N LEU A 135 -0.76 -6.33 3.41
CA LEU A 135 -0.52 -7.58 2.69
C LEU A 135 -0.58 -8.82 3.61
N TYR A 136 -0.20 -8.69 4.88
CA TYR A 136 -0.37 -9.76 5.87
C TYR A 136 -1.84 -9.99 6.21
N LEU A 137 -2.59 -8.93 6.49
CA LEU A 137 -4.03 -9.03 6.78
C LEU A 137 -4.83 -9.58 5.59
N ASP A 138 -4.37 -9.33 4.37
CA ASP A 138 -4.95 -9.91 3.14
C ASP A 138 -4.52 -11.36 2.88
N GLY A 139 -3.70 -11.96 3.75
CA GLY A 139 -3.22 -13.34 3.63
C GLY A 139 -2.14 -13.56 2.56
N VAL A 140 -1.48 -12.49 2.11
CA VAL A 140 -0.44 -12.53 1.07
C VAL A 140 0.96 -12.74 1.67
N VAL A 141 1.24 -12.16 2.84
CA VAL A 141 2.51 -12.32 3.56
C VAL A 141 2.45 -13.55 4.48
N HIS A 142 3.37 -14.50 4.29
CA HIS A 142 3.44 -15.79 4.96
C HIS A 142 4.90 -16.30 5.02
N GLY A 143 5.19 -17.32 5.84
CA GLY A 143 6.53 -17.90 6.04
C GLY A 143 7.56 -16.86 6.48
N ASP A 144 8.76 -16.89 5.88
CA ASP A 144 9.87 -15.95 6.14
C ASP A 144 9.45 -14.47 6.03
N ASN A 145 8.44 -14.15 5.21
CA ASN A 145 7.96 -12.78 5.08
C ASN A 145 7.10 -12.35 6.29
N ALA A 146 6.35 -13.28 6.89
CA ALA A 146 5.60 -13.03 8.10
C ALA A 146 6.54 -12.91 9.31
N GLU A 147 7.58 -13.75 9.40
CA GLU A 147 8.62 -13.63 10.43
C GLU A 147 9.37 -12.29 10.31
N TYR A 148 9.69 -11.86 9.09
CA TYR A 148 10.28 -10.53 8.87
C TYR A 148 9.37 -9.42 9.39
N LEU A 149 8.06 -9.49 9.08
CA LEU A 149 7.10 -8.49 9.53
C LEU A 149 6.94 -8.52 11.05
N GLN A 150 6.88 -9.71 11.67
CA GLN A 150 6.82 -9.86 13.12
C GLN A 150 7.99 -9.18 13.81
N ASN A 151 9.22 -9.46 13.36
CA ASN A 151 10.42 -8.82 13.90
C ASN A 151 10.39 -7.29 13.75
N LEU A 152 9.82 -6.79 12.65
CA LEU A 152 9.69 -5.36 12.40
C LEU A 152 8.72 -4.69 13.38
N ILE A 153 7.58 -5.33 13.64
CA ILE A 153 6.50 -4.73 14.45
C ILE A 153 6.65 -4.96 15.96
N GLU A 154 7.43 -5.95 16.40
CA GLU A 154 7.70 -6.19 17.82
C GLU A 154 8.46 -5.02 18.48
N SER A 155 9.34 -4.36 17.73
CA SER A 155 10.10 -3.20 18.19
C SER A 155 9.49 -1.85 17.80
N PHE A 156 8.28 -1.83 17.23
CA PHE A 156 7.67 -0.61 16.74
C PHE A 156 7.05 0.21 17.87
N GLU A 157 7.55 1.43 18.09
CA GLU A 157 7.12 2.34 19.16
C GLU A 157 6.14 3.43 18.70
N GLY A 158 5.73 3.40 17.42
CA GLY A 158 4.92 4.45 16.79
C GLY A 158 5.71 5.34 15.83
N ASP A 159 4.99 6.02 14.95
CA ASP A 159 5.52 7.01 14.00
C ASP A 159 4.60 8.23 13.91
N SER A 160 5.04 9.27 13.18
CA SER A 160 4.20 10.45 12.88
C SER A 160 3.06 10.17 11.90
N TYR A 161 3.02 8.96 11.35
CA TYR A 161 2.08 8.53 10.32
C TYR A 161 0.99 7.59 10.85
N LEU A 162 0.87 7.48 12.18
CA LEU A 162 -0.16 6.69 12.87
C LEU A 162 -0.19 5.21 12.44
N SER A 163 0.95 4.66 12.01
CA SER A 163 1.07 3.25 11.60
C SER A 163 0.82 2.29 12.77
N GLN A 164 0.83 2.78 14.01
CA GLN A 164 0.54 2.01 15.22
C GLN A 164 -0.79 1.24 15.12
N ASN A 165 -1.83 1.83 14.54
CA ASN A 165 -3.14 1.20 14.44
C ASN A 165 -3.10 -0.10 13.61
N ILE A 166 -2.43 -0.07 12.46
CA ILE A 166 -2.34 -1.25 11.59
C ILE A 166 -1.36 -2.29 12.15
N VAL A 167 -0.31 -1.82 12.84
CA VAL A 167 0.63 -2.68 13.58
C VAL A 167 -0.09 -3.49 14.66
N GLU A 168 -0.91 -2.85 15.50
CA GLU A 168 -1.67 -3.53 16.57
C GLU A 168 -2.66 -4.56 16.01
N LEU A 169 -3.29 -4.27 14.88
CA LEU A 169 -4.17 -5.23 14.19
C LEU A 169 -3.40 -6.47 13.73
N VAL A 170 -2.22 -6.28 13.13
CA VAL A 170 -1.36 -7.39 12.69
C VAL A 170 -0.86 -8.20 13.87
N GLN A 171 -0.38 -7.55 14.94
CA GLN A 171 0.06 -8.24 16.17
C GLN A 171 -1.07 -9.09 16.76
N THR A 172 -2.29 -8.55 16.82
CA THR A 172 -3.47 -9.28 17.29
C THR A 172 -3.78 -10.48 16.40
N SER A 173 -3.67 -10.32 15.07
CA SER A 173 -3.91 -11.39 14.11
C SER A 173 -2.86 -12.51 14.23
N MET A 174 -1.57 -12.15 14.29
CA MET A 174 -0.46 -13.11 14.49
C MET A 174 -0.61 -13.88 15.79
N TYR A 175 -0.97 -13.19 16.88
CA TYR A 175 -1.21 -13.83 18.17
C TYR A 175 -2.33 -14.88 18.09
N ARG A 176 -3.45 -14.56 17.42
CA ARG A 176 -4.56 -15.52 17.22
C ARG A 176 -4.14 -16.75 16.44
N VAL A 177 -3.43 -16.58 15.33
CA VAL A 177 -2.91 -17.71 14.53
C VAL A 177 -2.01 -18.59 15.39
N SER A 178 -1.13 -18.01 16.22
CA SER A 178 -0.25 -18.78 17.11
C SER A 178 -0.99 -19.58 18.18
N LEU A 179 -2.19 -19.15 18.61
CA LEU A 179 -3.02 -19.89 19.54
C LEU A 179 -3.72 -21.05 18.84
N GLU A 180 -4.26 -20.82 17.65
CA GLU A 180 -4.90 -21.86 16.83
C GLU A 180 -3.91 -22.98 16.49
N GLU A 181 -2.67 -22.64 16.13
CA GLU A 181 -1.60 -23.61 15.90
C GLU A 181 -1.29 -24.45 17.15
N LYS A 182 -1.24 -23.81 18.33
CA LYS A 182 -1.01 -24.51 19.61
C LYS A 182 -2.16 -25.42 20.03
N GLU A 183 -3.40 -25.01 19.78
CA GLU A 183 -4.59 -25.83 20.06
C GLU A 183 -4.78 -26.96 19.03
N SER A 184 -4.19 -26.84 17.85
CA SER A 184 -4.21 -27.86 16.79
C SER A 184 -3.17 -28.97 16.95
N ILE A 185 -2.29 -28.89 17.96
CA ILE A 185 -1.36 -29.98 18.30
C ILE A 185 -2.19 -31.16 18.82
N ASP A 186 -2.20 -32.27 18.07
CA ASP A 186 -2.88 -33.50 18.46
C ASP A 186 -2.28 -34.01 19.78
N PRO A 187 -3.08 -34.31 20.83
CA PRO A 187 -2.55 -34.95 22.03
C PRO A 187 -1.77 -36.24 21.77
N ASP A 188 -1.97 -36.90 20.61
CA ASP A 188 -1.19 -38.07 20.20
C ASP A 188 0.25 -37.74 19.75
N ASP A 189 0.54 -36.51 19.30
CA ASP A 189 1.91 -36.07 18.95
C ASP A 189 2.78 -35.79 20.20
N VAL A 190 2.16 -35.51 21.35
CA VAL A 190 2.85 -35.31 22.64
C VAL A 190 3.30 -36.63 23.27
N LEU A 191 2.69 -37.76 22.88
CA LEU A 191 2.97 -39.07 23.46
C LEU A 191 4.21 -39.77 22.88
N VAL A 192 4.77 -39.29 21.76
CA VAL A 192 5.95 -39.90 21.14
C VAL A 192 7.25 -39.46 21.85
N GLU A 193 7.31 -38.25 22.42
CA GLU A 193 8.53 -37.77 23.12
C GLU A 193 8.64 -38.24 24.58
N LEU A 194 7.57 -38.78 25.17
CA LEU A 194 7.60 -39.33 26.54
C LEU A 194 7.73 -40.87 26.58
N GLY A 195 7.88 -41.52 25.43
CA GLY A 195 7.98 -42.97 25.28
C GLY A 195 9.41 -43.53 25.22
N GLU A 196 10.44 -42.69 25.22
CA GLU A 196 11.85 -43.11 25.25
C GLU A 196 12.53 -42.67 26.56
N LEU A 197 12.13 -43.28 27.69
CA LEU A 197 12.89 -43.31 28.96
C LEU A 197 12.95 -44.73 29.53
#